data_AF-A0A9E3BWH5-F1
#
_entry.id   AF-A0A9E3BWH5-F1
#
_cell.length_a   1.000
_cell.length_b   1.000
_cell.length_c   1.000
_cell.angle_alpha   90.00
_cell.angle_beta   90.00
_cell.angle_gamma   90.00
#
_symmetry.space_group_name_H-M   'P 1'
#
loop_
_entity.id
_entity.type
_entity.pdbx_description
1 polymer ?
#
loop_
_entity_poly.entity_id
_entity_poly.type
_entity_poly.pdbx_seq_one_letter_code
_entity_poly.pdbx_strand_id
1 'polypeptide(L)'
;MTGRSLLRSVLPAALVLAALAAPAGAQRRAPSLSSLRTAPGVTSPLPSAPRVQAEREPGVPLLVGGGIGGGLAGLVAGAYLGYGVELGQSGCHDEELCGLGGALLGAALGEALLLPYGVHLADRSRGSYGRTFLASFGTGAAGLLLLGATGEAAGELWWAVPVAQIAAAVAVERRTARRRTSIHPVQP
;
A
#
# COMPACT_ATOMS: atom_id res chain seq x y z
N MET A 1 -2.38 36.36 4.97
CA MET A 1 -3.15 35.47 4.06
C MET A 1 -4.06 34.59 4.90
N THR A 2 -5.36 34.64 4.61
CA THR A 2 -6.45 34.14 5.47
C THR A 2 -6.65 32.63 5.34
N GLY A 3 -6.73 31.89 6.46
CA GLY A 3 -6.84 30.42 6.56
C GLY A 3 -8.01 29.74 5.83
N ARG A 4 -8.85 30.50 5.11
CA ARG A 4 -9.91 29.98 4.22
C ARG A 4 -9.38 29.39 2.90
N SER A 5 -8.14 29.71 2.50
CA SER A 5 -7.53 29.17 1.26
C SER A 5 -7.00 27.75 1.44
N LEU A 6 -6.39 27.44 2.59
CA LEU A 6 -5.90 26.11 2.95
C LEU A 6 -7.01 25.06 2.97
N LEU A 7 -8.16 25.39 3.55
CA LEU A 7 -9.29 24.46 3.68
C LEU A 7 -9.88 24.06 2.30
N ARG A 8 -9.70 24.88 1.27
CA ARG A 8 -10.22 24.61 -0.09
C ARG A 8 -9.32 23.67 -0.89
N SER A 9 -8.01 23.62 -0.62
CA SER A 9 -7.07 22.77 -1.35
C SER A 9 -6.90 21.38 -0.73
N VAL A 10 -7.06 21.25 0.59
CA VAL A 10 -6.97 19.96 1.30
C VAL A 10 -8.24 19.11 1.11
N LEU A 11 -9.41 19.75 0.97
CA LEU A 11 -10.70 19.08 0.81
C LEU A 11 -10.77 18.11 -0.39
N PRO A 12 -10.37 18.49 -1.63
CA PRO A 12 -10.47 17.60 -2.78
C PRO A 12 -9.50 16.42 -2.69
N ALA A 13 -8.27 16.62 -2.20
CA ALA A 13 -7.31 15.54 -2.02
C ALA A 13 -7.79 14.54 -0.95
N ALA A 14 -8.31 15.04 0.17
CA ALA A 14 -8.92 14.21 1.20
C ALA A 14 -10.18 13.48 0.70
N LEU A 15 -11.00 14.10 -0.17
CA LEU A 15 -12.17 13.48 -0.80
C LEU A 15 -11.78 12.38 -1.79
N VAL A 16 -10.71 12.55 -2.57
CA VAL A 16 -10.22 11.52 -3.50
C VAL A 16 -9.61 10.35 -2.73
N LEU A 17 -8.81 10.61 -1.69
CA LEU A 17 -8.32 9.58 -0.78
C LEU A 17 -9.45 8.87 -0.04
N ALA A 18 -10.48 9.59 0.41
CA ALA A 18 -11.66 9.01 1.04
C ALA A 18 -12.51 8.21 0.04
N ALA A 19 -12.59 8.61 -1.23
CA ALA A 19 -13.30 7.88 -2.28
C ALA A 19 -12.57 6.58 -2.68
N LEU A 20 -11.24 6.58 -2.70
CA LEU A 20 -10.42 5.37 -2.94
C LEU A 20 -10.38 4.45 -1.71
N ALA A 21 -10.41 5.03 -0.51
CA ALA A 21 -10.52 4.32 0.75
C ALA A 21 -11.97 3.87 1.06
N ALA A 22 -12.97 4.40 0.34
CA ALA A 22 -14.38 4.10 0.58
C ALA A 22 -14.59 2.58 0.55
N PRO A 23 -15.09 2.00 1.63
CA PRO A 23 -15.42 0.59 1.63
C PRO A 23 -16.56 0.40 0.62
N ALA A 24 -16.36 -0.47 -0.36
CA ALA A 24 -17.44 -1.05 -1.16
C ALA A 24 -18.30 -2.00 -0.28
N GLY A 25 -18.70 -1.54 0.90
CA GLY A 25 -19.41 -2.29 1.93
C GLY A 25 -20.90 -2.44 1.65
N ALA A 26 -21.42 -1.82 0.60
CA ALA A 26 -22.85 -1.87 0.28
C ALA A 26 -23.32 -3.22 -0.31
N GLN A 27 -22.43 -4.20 -0.55
CA GLN A 27 -22.77 -5.42 -1.30
C GLN A 27 -22.52 -6.76 -0.59
N ARG A 28 -22.52 -6.81 0.75
CA ARG A 28 -22.59 -8.11 1.46
C ARG A 28 -23.61 -8.10 2.58
N ARG A 29 -24.89 -8.05 2.21
CA ARG A 29 -25.96 -8.65 3.00
C ARG A 29 -26.43 -9.90 2.26
N ALA A 30 -25.72 -11.01 2.46
CA ALA A 30 -26.26 -12.31 2.07
C ALA A 30 -27.36 -12.67 3.09
N PRO A 31 -28.54 -13.13 2.65
CA PRO A 31 -29.60 -13.56 3.56
C PRO A 31 -29.10 -14.77 4.37
N SER A 32 -29.11 -14.66 5.69
CA SER A 32 -28.82 -15.78 6.58
C SER A 32 -29.98 -16.78 6.50
N LEU A 33 -29.81 -17.86 5.74
CA LEU A 33 -30.72 -19.01 5.71
C LEU A 33 -30.56 -19.91 6.96
N SER A 34 -30.26 -19.33 8.11
CA SER A 34 -29.99 -20.05 9.37
C SER A 34 -31.25 -20.56 10.07
N SER A 35 -32.40 -20.61 9.40
CA SER A 35 -33.69 -20.96 10.01
C SER A 35 -34.17 -22.39 9.73
N LEU A 36 -33.40 -23.25 9.04
CA LEU A 36 -33.88 -24.57 8.62
C LEU A 36 -32.86 -25.68 8.88
N ARG A 37 -32.68 -26.08 10.15
CA ARG A 37 -32.61 -27.52 10.52
C ARG A 37 -32.52 -27.71 12.03
N THR A 38 -33.65 -28.04 12.62
CA THR A 38 -33.72 -28.74 13.91
C THR A 38 -33.86 -30.22 13.59
N ALA A 39 -32.81 -31.02 13.78
CA ALA A 39 -32.89 -32.47 13.76
C ALA A 39 -32.21 -33.01 15.04
N PRO A 40 -32.92 -33.73 15.92
CA PRO A 40 -32.34 -34.28 17.13
C PRO A 40 -31.74 -35.68 16.88
N GLY A 41 -30.53 -35.88 17.40
CA GLY A 41 -30.10 -37.17 17.97
C GLY A 41 -29.30 -38.11 17.07
N VAL A 42 -27.97 -38.03 17.13
CA VAL A 42 -27.03 -39.17 17.22
C VAL A 42 -25.75 -38.68 17.91
N THR A 43 -25.46 -39.18 19.12
CA THR A 43 -24.21 -38.90 19.84
C THR A 43 -23.15 -39.94 19.49
N SER A 44 -22.41 -39.72 18.40
CA SER A 44 -21.11 -40.36 18.19
C SER A 44 -20.00 -39.47 18.77
N PRO A 45 -18.97 -40.03 19.44
CA PRO A 45 -17.79 -39.26 19.81
C PRO A 45 -17.11 -38.80 18.51
N LEU A 46 -17.26 -37.52 18.21
CA LEU A 46 -16.73 -36.88 17.01
C LEU A 46 -15.19 -36.97 17.01
N PRO A 47 -14.56 -37.23 15.85
CA PRO A 47 -13.12 -37.04 15.72
C PRO A 47 -12.78 -35.62 16.13
N SER A 48 -11.77 -35.48 16.99
CA SER A 48 -11.22 -34.18 17.41
C SER A 48 -11.01 -33.32 16.17
N ALA A 49 -11.87 -32.32 15.97
CA ALA A 49 -11.80 -31.47 14.80
C ALA A 49 -10.36 -30.96 14.66
N PRO A 50 -9.76 -31.02 13.45
CA PRO A 50 -8.43 -30.50 13.23
C PRO A 50 -8.40 -29.08 13.79
N ARG A 51 -7.51 -28.85 14.75
CA ARG A 51 -7.31 -27.54 15.36
C ARG A 51 -6.85 -26.63 14.23
N VAL A 52 -7.78 -25.94 13.58
CA VAL A 52 -7.49 -24.90 12.62
C VAL A 52 -6.69 -23.87 13.41
N GLN A 53 -5.37 -23.93 13.30
CA GLN A 53 -4.51 -22.90 13.84
C GLN A 53 -4.89 -21.66 13.05
N ALA A 54 -5.69 -20.79 13.67
CA ALA A 54 -6.00 -19.50 13.11
C ALA A 54 -4.66 -18.79 12.94
N GLU A 55 -4.11 -18.82 11.72
CA GLU A 55 -2.91 -18.07 11.40
C GLU A 55 -3.17 -16.62 11.75
N ARG A 56 -2.49 -16.16 12.81
CA ARG A 56 -2.68 -14.82 13.36
C ARG A 56 -2.44 -13.83 12.23
N GLU A 57 -3.48 -13.07 11.87
CA GLU A 57 -3.36 -12.01 10.87
C GLU A 57 -2.23 -11.06 11.31
N PRO A 58 -1.30 -10.71 10.41
CA PRO A 58 -0.29 -9.69 10.67
C PRO A 58 -0.95 -8.41 11.17
N GLY A 59 -0.40 -7.85 12.26
CA GLY A 59 -0.87 -6.57 12.79
C GLY A 59 -0.57 -5.43 11.82
N VAL A 60 -1.42 -4.41 11.79
CA VAL A 60 -1.20 -3.18 10.99
C VAL A 60 0.18 -2.55 11.25
N PRO A 61 0.70 -2.47 12.49
CA PRO A 61 2.03 -1.92 12.74
C PRO A 61 3.16 -2.67 12.02
N LEU A 62 3.03 -4.00 11.87
CA LEU A 62 4.02 -4.81 11.16
C LEU A 62 4.02 -4.50 9.66
N LEU A 63 2.83 -4.34 9.07
CA LEU A 63 2.68 -3.97 7.65
C LEU A 63 3.26 -2.57 7.37
N VAL A 64 2.95 -1.61 8.24
CA VAL A 64 3.51 -0.25 8.16
C VAL A 64 5.03 -0.28 8.32
N GLY A 65 5.55 -1.02 9.31
CA GLY A 65 6.99 -1.18 9.51
C GLY A 65 7.68 -1.83 8.31
N GLY A 66 7.08 -2.85 7.71
CA GLY A 66 7.55 -3.46 6.46
C GLY A 66 7.58 -2.47 5.31
N GLY A 67 6.52 -1.67 5.14
CA GLY A 67 6.46 -0.61 4.12
C GLY A 67 7.53 0.46 4.31
N ILE A 68 7.72 0.96 5.53
CA ILE A 68 8.78 1.94 5.84
C ILE A 68 10.17 1.35 5.57
N GLY A 69 10.43 0.13 6.05
CA GLY A 69 11.72 -0.53 5.86
C GLY A 69 12.02 -0.77 4.38
N GLY A 70 11.05 -1.28 3.63
CA GLY A 70 11.15 -1.47 2.18
C GLY A 70 11.33 -0.15 1.43
N GLY A 71 10.55 0.87 1.77
CA GLY A 71 10.62 2.19 1.13
C GLY A 71 11.99 2.85 1.32
N LEU A 72 12.53 2.85 2.54
CA LEU A 72 13.87 3.39 2.82
C LEU A 72 14.97 2.62 2.08
N ALA A 73 14.90 1.28 2.07
CA ALA A 73 15.85 0.46 1.32
C ALA A 73 15.78 0.75 -0.19
N GLY A 74 14.57 0.88 -0.73
CA GLY A 74 14.31 1.24 -2.12
C GLY A 74 14.85 2.62 -2.48
N LEU A 75 14.59 3.62 -1.65
CA LEU A 75 15.06 4.98 -1.84
C LEU A 75 16.59 5.02 -1.91
N VAL A 76 17.28 4.42 -0.95
CA VAL A 76 18.75 4.43 -0.90
C VAL A 76 19.35 3.64 -2.05
N ALA A 77 18.89 2.40 -2.28
CA ALA A 77 19.42 1.55 -3.35
C ALA A 77 19.13 2.16 -4.73
N GLY A 78 17.92 2.68 -4.92
CA GLY A 78 17.50 3.37 -6.13
C GLY A 78 18.33 4.61 -6.41
N ALA A 79 18.55 5.47 -5.40
CA ALA A 79 19.38 6.66 -5.55
C ALA A 79 20.81 6.30 -5.94
N TYR A 80 21.40 5.32 -5.26
CA TYR A 80 22.75 4.86 -5.55
C TYR A 80 22.89 4.34 -6.99
N LEU A 81 21.95 3.51 -7.44
CA LEU A 81 21.95 2.97 -8.80
C LEU A 81 21.70 4.07 -9.85
N GLY A 82 20.74 4.95 -9.61
CA GLY A 82 20.39 6.04 -10.52
C GLY A 82 21.53 7.05 -10.69
N TYR A 83 22.20 7.39 -9.58
CA TYR A 83 23.42 8.20 -9.59
C TYR A 83 24.51 7.56 -10.46
N GLY A 84 24.79 6.26 -10.25
CA GLY A 84 25.81 5.54 -11.02
C GLY A 84 25.48 5.43 -12.51
N VAL A 85 24.20 5.23 -12.86
CA VAL A 85 23.75 5.19 -14.26
C VAL A 85 23.95 6.54 -14.93
N GLU A 86 23.58 7.64 -14.27
CA GLU A 86 23.74 8.98 -14.86
C GLU A 86 25.21 9.34 -15.03
N LEU A 87 26.07 9.07 -14.04
CA LEU A 87 27.52 9.30 -14.16
C LEU A 87 28.15 8.54 -15.33
N GLY A 88 27.70 7.30 -15.57
CA GLY A 88 28.20 6.48 -16.67
C GLY A 88 27.77 6.99 -18.06
N GLN A 89 26.72 7.81 -18.14
CA GLN A 89 26.16 8.29 -19.41
C GLN A 89 26.50 9.75 -19.71
N SER A 90 26.59 10.61 -18.70
CA SER A 90 26.70 12.06 -18.90
C SER A 90 28.14 12.51 -19.10
N GLY A 91 29.14 11.74 -18.66
CA GLY A 91 30.56 12.14 -18.70
C GLY A 91 30.86 13.40 -17.88
N CYS A 92 29.87 13.90 -17.14
CA CYS A 92 30.00 15.03 -16.24
C CYS A 92 30.70 14.50 -14.99
N HIS A 93 31.89 15.02 -14.69
CA HIS A 93 32.65 14.65 -13.50
C HIS A 93 32.89 15.86 -12.58
N ASP A 94 32.59 17.08 -13.05
CA ASP A 94 33.02 18.32 -12.41
C ASP A 94 31.88 19.31 -12.07
N GLU A 95 30.61 18.97 -12.32
CA GLU A 95 29.47 19.82 -11.93
C GLU A 95 28.94 19.43 -10.54
N GLU A 96 28.65 20.41 -9.68
CA GLU A 96 28.21 20.20 -8.28
C GLU A 96 26.91 19.39 -8.16
N LEU A 97 26.08 19.36 -9.22
CA LEU A 97 24.81 18.64 -9.25
C LEU A 97 24.84 17.39 -10.14
N CYS A 98 26.04 16.97 -10.54
CA CYS A 98 26.19 15.80 -11.39
C CYS A 98 25.63 14.54 -10.72
N GLY A 99 24.80 13.79 -11.44
CA GLY A 99 24.21 12.56 -10.92
C GLY A 99 23.00 12.76 -9.99
N LEU A 100 22.65 14.00 -9.63
CA LEU A 100 21.52 14.27 -8.73
C LEU A 100 20.18 13.90 -9.36
N GLY A 101 20.00 14.15 -10.67
CA GLY A 101 18.74 13.85 -11.36
C GLY A 101 18.45 12.36 -11.38
N GLY A 102 19.45 11.57 -11.73
CA GLY A 102 19.47 10.11 -11.72
C GLY A 102 19.31 9.56 -10.32
N ALA A 103 19.96 10.15 -9.31
CA ALA A 103 19.75 9.78 -7.91
C ALA A 103 18.30 9.98 -7.48
N LEU A 104 17.70 11.14 -7.79
CA LEU A 104 16.30 11.44 -7.43
C LEU A 104 15.32 10.52 -8.16
N LEU A 105 15.50 10.32 -9.47
CA LEU A 105 14.66 9.42 -10.26
C LEU A 105 14.80 7.97 -9.80
N GLY A 106 16.03 7.53 -9.55
CA GLY A 106 16.35 6.21 -9.04
C GLY A 106 15.73 5.98 -7.67
N ALA A 107 15.84 6.94 -6.75
CA ALA A 107 15.17 6.90 -5.44
C ALA A 107 13.66 6.71 -5.59
N ALA A 108 13.02 7.53 -6.43
CA ALA A 108 11.57 7.47 -6.63
C ALA A 108 11.12 6.10 -7.17
N LEU A 109 11.85 5.55 -8.15
CA LEU A 109 11.57 4.22 -8.70
C LEU A 109 11.83 3.10 -7.68
N GLY A 110 12.94 3.19 -6.95
CA GLY A 110 13.32 2.22 -5.94
C GLY A 110 12.33 2.17 -4.78
N GLU A 111 11.91 3.32 -4.26
CA GLU A 111 10.86 3.42 -3.24
C GLU A 111 9.55 2.81 -3.76
N ALA A 112 9.11 3.20 -4.96
CA ALA A 112 7.85 2.73 -5.54
C ALA A 112 7.82 1.19 -5.70
N LEU A 113 8.98 0.55 -5.87
CA LEU A 113 9.12 -0.91 -5.94
C LEU A 113 9.22 -1.56 -4.55
N LEU A 114 10.14 -1.10 -3.72
CA LEU A 114 10.47 -1.82 -2.48
C LEU A 114 9.52 -1.51 -1.32
N LEU A 115 8.83 -0.36 -1.31
CA LEU A 115 7.79 -0.06 -0.32
C LEU A 115 6.64 -1.09 -0.37
N PRO A 116 5.93 -1.29 -1.51
CA PRO A 116 4.87 -2.29 -1.58
C PRO A 116 5.41 -3.71 -1.38
N TYR A 117 6.67 -3.96 -1.73
CA TYR A 117 7.32 -5.25 -1.49
C TYR A 117 7.51 -5.52 0.00
N GLY A 118 7.98 -4.53 0.75
CA GLY A 118 8.13 -4.62 2.21
C GLY A 118 6.79 -4.86 2.92
N VAL A 119 5.71 -4.19 2.47
CA VAL A 119 4.35 -4.46 2.96
C VAL A 119 3.93 -5.90 2.65
N HIS A 120 4.18 -6.37 1.42
CA HIS A 120 3.83 -7.73 1.00
C HIS A 120 4.57 -8.81 1.80
N LEU A 121 5.87 -8.62 2.05
CA LEU A 121 6.66 -9.51 2.90
C LEU A 121 6.16 -9.52 4.34
N ALA A 122 5.81 -8.35 4.89
CA ALA A 122 5.24 -8.24 6.23
C ALA A 122 3.86 -8.94 6.35
N ASP A 123 3.10 -9.01 5.25
CA ASP A 123 1.85 -9.78 5.17
C ASP A 123 2.08 -11.29 4.91
N ARG A 124 3.34 -11.76 4.95
CA ARG A 124 3.74 -13.14 4.62
C ARG A 124 3.24 -13.58 3.24
N SER A 125 3.26 -12.66 2.28
CA SER A 125 2.84 -12.90 0.89
C SER A 125 1.39 -13.38 0.73
N ARG A 126 0.51 -13.08 1.69
CA ARG A 126 -0.90 -13.49 1.64
C ARG A 126 -1.70 -12.71 0.61
N GLY A 127 -1.41 -11.43 0.43
CA GLY A 127 -2.02 -10.58 -0.57
C GLY A 127 -1.39 -10.71 -1.96
N SER A 128 -1.42 -9.61 -2.73
CA SER A 128 -1.00 -9.60 -4.14
C SER A 128 -0.09 -8.41 -4.39
N TYR A 129 1.21 -8.68 -4.43
CA TYR A 129 2.24 -7.66 -4.69
C TYR A 129 1.93 -6.79 -5.91
N GLY A 130 1.54 -7.38 -7.05
CA GLY A 130 1.28 -6.60 -8.27
C GLY A 130 0.16 -5.56 -8.12
N ARG A 131 -0.88 -5.86 -7.33
CA ARG A 131 -1.95 -4.89 -7.04
C ARG A 131 -1.48 -3.80 -6.08
N THR A 132 -0.73 -4.20 -5.07
CA THR A 132 -0.14 -3.31 -4.06
C THR A 132 0.84 -2.35 -4.73
N PHE A 133 1.71 -2.85 -5.61
CA PHE A 133 2.62 -2.07 -6.44
C PHE A 133 1.87 -1.07 -7.33
N LEU A 134 0.87 -1.52 -8.10
CA LEU A 134 0.12 -0.63 -8.99
C LEU A 134 -0.57 0.51 -8.21
N ALA A 135 -1.10 0.22 -7.02
CA ALA A 135 -1.71 1.22 -6.16
C ALA A 135 -0.69 2.19 -5.57
N SER A 136 0.45 1.70 -5.06
CA SER A 136 1.52 2.56 -4.54
C SER A 136 2.11 3.44 -5.64
N PHE A 137 2.44 2.86 -6.79
CA PHE A 137 2.96 3.59 -7.95
C PHE A 137 1.97 4.63 -8.45
N GLY A 138 0.69 4.26 -8.62
CA GLY A 138 -0.35 5.21 -9.03
C GLY A 138 -0.55 6.36 -8.04
N THR A 139 -0.44 6.09 -6.73
CA THR A 139 -0.52 7.11 -5.68
C THR A 139 0.69 8.05 -5.72
N GLY A 140 1.89 7.51 -5.90
CA GLY A 140 3.12 8.29 -6.05
C GLY A 140 3.08 9.18 -7.29
N ALA A 141 2.72 8.62 -8.45
CA ALA A 141 2.58 9.37 -9.69
C ALA A 141 1.53 10.48 -9.59
N ALA A 142 0.36 10.19 -9.01
CA ALA A 142 -0.67 11.20 -8.78
C ALA A 142 -0.18 12.30 -7.83
N GLY A 143 0.53 11.95 -6.76
CA GLY A 143 1.13 12.90 -5.82
C GLY A 143 2.13 13.84 -6.49
N LEU A 144 3.02 13.31 -7.33
CA LEU A 144 3.99 14.10 -8.09
C LEU A 144 3.31 15.07 -9.08
N LEU A 145 2.27 14.61 -9.80
CA LEU A 145 1.49 15.46 -10.69
C LEU A 145 0.80 16.60 -9.94
N LEU A 146 0.24 16.30 -8.76
CA LEU A 146 -0.38 17.30 -7.88
C LEU A 146 0.64 18.33 -7.36
N LEU A 147 1.82 17.88 -6.92
CA LEU A 147 2.90 18.78 -6.50
C LEU A 147 3.34 19.70 -7.64
N GLY A 148 3.53 19.16 -8.85
CA GLY A 148 3.88 19.96 -10.03
C GLY A 148 2.80 20.97 -10.42
N ALA A 149 1.52 20.64 -10.22
CA ALA A 149 0.41 21.53 -10.55
C ALA A 149 0.15 22.65 -9.52
N THR A 150 0.63 22.49 -8.28
CA THR A 150 0.29 23.39 -7.16
C THR A 150 1.37 24.43 -6.82
N GLY A 151 2.54 24.36 -7.45
CA GLY A 151 3.60 25.36 -7.31
C GLY A 151 4.01 25.56 -5.85
N GLU A 152 3.95 26.79 -5.34
CA GLU A 152 4.40 27.12 -3.98
C GLU A 152 3.59 26.48 -2.84
N ALA A 153 2.38 25.99 -3.11
CA ALA A 153 1.60 25.21 -2.13
C ALA A 153 2.11 23.77 -1.95
N ALA A 154 3.07 23.33 -2.77
CA ALA A 154 3.69 22.00 -2.71
C ALA A 154 4.43 21.77 -1.38
N GLY A 155 4.85 22.85 -0.72
CA GLY A 155 5.57 22.80 0.54
C GLY A 155 4.82 22.04 1.63
N GLU A 156 3.49 22.05 1.65
CA GLU A 156 2.68 21.32 2.65
C GLU A 156 2.35 19.87 2.28
N LEU A 157 2.53 19.51 1.01
CA LEU A 157 2.14 18.20 0.49
C LEU A 157 3.29 17.19 0.43
N TRP A 158 4.54 17.60 0.69
CA TRP A 158 5.69 16.70 0.50
C TRP A 158 5.65 15.45 1.40
N TRP A 159 5.06 15.55 2.60
CA TRP A 159 4.87 14.40 3.50
C TRP A 159 3.56 13.65 3.25
N ALA A 160 2.58 14.27 2.59
CA ALA A 160 1.29 13.63 2.32
C ALA A 160 1.44 12.46 1.34
N VAL A 161 2.33 12.60 0.35
CA VAL A 161 2.57 11.57 -0.68
C VAL A 161 3.09 10.25 -0.09
N PRO A 162 4.20 10.21 0.67
CA PRO A 162 4.70 8.94 1.23
C PRO A 162 3.72 8.30 2.21
N VAL A 163 3.01 9.11 3.02
CA VAL A 163 1.97 8.60 3.93
C VAL A 163 0.82 7.96 3.15
N ALA A 164 0.37 8.61 2.08
CA ALA A 164 -0.68 8.07 1.21
C ALA A 164 -0.24 6.76 0.52
N GLN A 165 1.02 6.66 0.09
CA GLN A 165 1.56 5.43 -0.51
C GLN A 165 1.54 4.25 0.47
N ILE A 166 2.00 4.44 1.71
CA ILE A 166 1.96 3.39 2.75
C ILE A 166 0.51 2.98 3.03
N ALA A 167 -0.39 3.97 3.20
CA ALA A 167 -1.80 3.71 3.47
C ALA A 167 -2.46 2.92 2.33
N ALA A 168 -2.21 3.30 1.08
CA ALA A 168 -2.71 2.61 -0.11
C ALA A 168 -2.19 1.17 -0.18
N ALA A 169 -0.89 0.97 0.04
CA ALA A 169 -0.27 -0.36 0.04
C ALA A 169 -0.91 -1.28 1.09
N VAL A 170 -1.00 -0.82 2.34
CA VAL A 170 -1.60 -1.59 3.45
C VAL A 170 -3.08 -1.90 3.17
N ALA A 171 -3.84 -0.94 2.66
CA ALA A 171 -5.25 -1.14 2.35
C ALA A 171 -5.46 -2.18 1.24
N VAL A 172 -4.69 -2.11 0.17
CA VAL A 172 -4.79 -3.06 -0.96
C VAL A 172 -4.34 -4.45 -0.55
N GLU A 173 -3.21 -4.58 0.15
CA GLU A 173 -2.68 -5.87 0.59
C GLU A 173 -3.71 -6.60 1.45
N ARG A 174 -4.25 -5.94 2.49
CA ARG A 174 -5.29 -6.52 3.36
C ARG A 174 -6.57 -6.89 2.61
N ARG A 175 -6.99 -6.06 1.65
CA ARG A 175 -8.18 -6.35 0.82
C ARG A 175 -7.96 -7.59 -0.04
N THR A 176 -6.76 -7.77 -0.59
CA THR A 176 -6.44 -8.94 -1.43
C THR A 176 -6.29 -10.22 -0.61
N ALA A 177 -5.63 -10.15 0.56
CA ALA A 177 -5.51 -11.28 1.48
C ALA A 177 -6.88 -11.83 1.92
N ARG A 178 -7.82 -10.93 2.26
CA ARG A 178 -9.20 -11.29 2.66
C ARG A 178 -10.03 -11.92 1.54
N ARG A 179 -9.81 -11.50 0.28
CA ARG A 179 -10.52 -12.11 -0.86
C ARG A 179 -10.05 -13.53 -1.11
N ARG A 180 -8.75 -13.79 -0.98
CA ARG A 180 -8.15 -15.12 -1.20
C ARG A 180 -8.72 -16.17 -0.25
N THR A 181 -8.83 -15.83 1.03
CA THR A 181 -9.44 -16.72 2.05
C THR A 181 -10.93 -16.97 1.84
N SER A 182 -11.66 -16.06 1.16
CA SER A 182 -13.09 -16.25 0.88
C SER A 182 -13.39 -17.15 -0.32
N ILE A 183 -12.42 -17.34 -1.23
CA ILE A 183 -12.59 -18.14 -2.46
C ILE A 183 -12.25 -19.61 -2.23
N HIS A 184 -11.33 -19.89 -1.30
CA HIS A 184 -11.09 -21.23 -0.78
C HIS A 184 -11.64 -21.31 0.64
N PRO A 185 -12.96 -21.52 0.84
CA PRO A 185 -13.41 -22.01 2.13
C PRO A 185 -12.62 -23.31 2.38
N VAL A 186 -11.85 -23.33 3.46
CA VAL A 186 -11.24 -24.56 3.97
C VAL A 186 -12.41 -25.51 4.19
N GLN A 187 -12.61 -26.44 3.25
CA GLN A 187 -13.58 -27.50 3.46
C GLN A 187 -13.02 -28.34 4.62
N PRO A 188 -13.81 -28.51 5.69
CA PRO A 188 -13.38 -29.19 6.90
C PRO A 188 -13.03 -30.67 6.65
#